data_AF-A0A6A5CGK2-F1
#
_entry.id   AF-A0A6A5CGK2-F1
#
_cell.length_a   1.000
_cell.length_b   1.000
_cell.length_c   1.000
_cell.angle_alpha   90.00
_cell.angle_beta   90.00
_cell.angle_gamma   90.00
#
_symmetry.space_group_name_H-M   'P 1'
#
loop_
_entity.id
_entity.type
_entity.pdbx_description
1 polymer ?
#
loop_
_entity_poly.entity_id
_entity_poly.type
_entity_poly.pdbx_seq_one_letter_code
_entity_poly.pdbx_strand_id
1 'polypeptide(L)'
;MQPSSTSSFQTTPLLSSSTSSTPMIIGNVGSPSIGNSGKISSSLLSSSSFETSYDFSQSVGLQIKNLVLTLDKNNYRGNVSEIEKILKQYGFEAYRHFLTTLLSSINFYNITQKDKSKLQLLSQEFAKLTTQTNFTSIILRAFSEGVENGLKVEFISQFSRTLNLPLSQQVLLGIALAESHSPLIQKRRFHLSQNQTTGNAQR
;
A
#
# COMPACT_ATOMS: atom_id res chain seq x y z
N MET A 1 2.22 54.71 -35.14
CA MET A 1 2.71 55.35 -33.90
C MET A 1 3.05 54.24 -32.91
N GLN A 2 4.33 53.91 -32.72
CA GLN A 2 4.84 53.54 -31.38
C GLN A 2 5.15 54.85 -30.62
N PRO A 3 5.29 54.85 -29.28
CA PRO A 3 6.55 54.47 -28.59
C PRO A 3 6.33 53.45 -27.43
N SER A 4 7.23 52.48 -27.19
CA SER A 4 8.39 52.52 -26.25
C SER A 4 7.96 52.35 -24.77
N SER A 5 8.60 51.60 -23.86
CA SER A 5 9.91 50.91 -23.85
C SER A 5 10.15 50.33 -22.44
N THR A 6 11.05 49.32 -22.35
CA THR A 6 12.06 49.07 -21.26
C THR A 6 11.56 48.67 -19.85
N SER A 7 12.18 47.81 -19.04
CA SER A 7 13.59 47.41 -18.82
C SER A 7 13.62 46.09 -17.99
N SER A 8 14.47 45.08 -18.24
CA SER A 8 15.86 44.84 -17.78
C SER A 8 16.02 43.86 -16.59
N PHE A 9 16.73 42.76 -16.88
CA PHE A 9 17.66 41.94 -16.09
C PHE A 9 17.81 42.12 -14.57
N GLN A 10 17.87 40.99 -13.83
CA GLN A 10 19.05 40.73 -12.99
C GLN A 10 19.27 39.26 -12.64
N THR A 11 20.51 38.85 -12.88
CA THR A 11 21.22 37.62 -12.53
C THR A 11 21.58 37.57 -11.05
N THR A 12 21.45 36.40 -10.42
CA THR A 12 22.19 36.03 -9.21
C THR A 12 22.67 34.57 -9.31
N PRO A 13 23.99 34.34 -9.26
CA PRO A 13 24.51 33.09 -8.74
C PRO A 13 25.28 33.35 -7.43
N LEU A 14 24.97 32.54 -6.42
CA LEU A 14 25.62 32.54 -5.11
C LEU A 14 26.92 31.71 -5.14
N LEU A 15 27.87 32.21 -4.35
CA LEU A 15 29.26 31.80 -4.13
C LEU A 15 29.48 30.33 -3.71
N SER A 16 30.63 29.81 -4.21
CA SER A 16 31.72 29.03 -3.55
C SER A 16 31.55 28.65 -2.05
N SER A 17 32.08 27.55 -1.49
CA SER A 17 33.44 26.97 -1.61
C SER A 17 33.56 25.67 -0.76
N SER A 18 34.40 24.74 -1.21
CA SER A 18 35.32 23.78 -0.52
C SER A 18 35.14 23.46 0.99
N THR A 19 35.27 22.21 1.46
CA THR A 19 36.53 21.51 1.80
C THR A 19 36.16 20.11 2.37
N SER A 20 36.64 18.99 1.83
CA SER A 20 37.82 18.21 2.29
C SER A 20 38.02 18.13 3.81
N SER A 21 37.78 16.95 4.42
CA SER A 21 38.67 16.29 5.41
C SER A 21 38.09 14.98 5.95
N THR A 22 38.70 13.84 5.60
CA THR A 22 38.86 12.66 6.47
C THR A 22 40.21 12.78 7.17
N PRO A 23 40.38 12.29 8.41
CA PRO A 23 41.00 10.96 8.55
C PRO A 23 40.54 10.11 9.77
N MET A 24 40.66 8.79 9.56
CA MET A 24 41.15 7.68 10.43
C MET A 24 41.31 7.92 11.95
N ILE A 25 41.00 6.90 12.78
CA ILE A 25 41.94 6.18 13.69
C ILE A 25 41.21 5.04 14.46
N ILE A 26 41.67 3.80 14.20
CA ILE A 26 42.11 2.71 15.11
C ILE A 26 41.25 2.31 16.33
N GLY A 27 40.97 1.01 16.45
CA GLY A 27 41.38 0.30 17.68
C GLY A 27 40.40 -0.67 18.35
N ASN A 28 40.64 -1.95 18.08
CA ASN A 28 40.93 -2.98 19.08
C ASN A 28 39.80 -3.90 19.63
N VAL A 29 40.08 -5.18 19.36
CA VAL A 29 39.65 -6.46 19.94
C VAL A 29 39.31 -6.51 21.44
N GLY A 30 38.35 -7.39 21.77
CA GLY A 30 38.18 -7.95 23.10
C GLY A 30 36.85 -8.69 23.32
N SER A 31 36.79 -9.99 22.97
CA SER A 31 35.92 -10.97 23.67
C SER A 31 36.71 -11.48 24.89
N PRO A 32 36.08 -11.93 26.01
CA PRO A 32 35.38 -13.24 26.02
C PRO A 32 34.18 -13.39 26.99
N SER A 33 33.26 -14.28 26.59
CA SER A 33 32.64 -15.41 27.32
C SER A 33 32.19 -15.31 28.79
N ILE A 34 30.95 -15.76 29.07
CA ILE A 34 30.54 -16.83 30.01
C ILE A 34 29.05 -16.63 30.41
N GLY A 35 28.26 -17.72 30.49
CA GLY A 35 27.20 -17.82 31.51
C GLY A 35 25.79 -18.25 31.09
N ASN A 36 25.66 -19.50 30.68
CA ASN A 36 24.60 -20.48 30.94
C ASN A 36 23.16 -20.09 31.40
N SER A 37 22.23 -20.93 30.90
CA SER A 37 20.99 -21.46 31.51
C SER A 37 19.72 -20.61 31.59
N GLY A 38 18.69 -21.10 30.87
CA GLY A 38 17.29 -20.69 31.08
C GLY A 38 16.37 -21.24 30.00
N LYS A 39 15.98 -22.51 30.12
CA LYS A 39 14.87 -23.10 29.36
C LYS A 39 13.61 -22.26 29.57
N ILE A 40 12.83 -22.09 28.51
CA ILE A 40 11.36 -22.17 28.40
C ILE A 40 10.99 -21.35 27.15
N SER A 41 10.47 -22.01 26.12
CA SER A 41 9.32 -21.52 25.32
C SER A 41 9.00 -22.49 24.17
N SER A 42 7.82 -23.10 24.30
CA SER A 42 6.82 -23.35 23.25
C SER A 42 7.28 -23.28 21.79
N SER A 43 7.31 -24.42 21.11
CA SER A 43 7.20 -24.45 19.64
C SER A 43 6.78 -25.82 19.14
N LEU A 44 5.48 -26.11 19.15
CA LEU A 44 4.89 -27.11 18.27
C LEU A 44 3.49 -26.66 17.87
N LEU A 45 3.43 -25.68 16.98
CA LEU A 45 2.33 -25.51 16.02
C LEU A 45 2.98 -25.11 14.70
N SER A 46 3.35 -26.13 13.93
CA SER A 46 3.66 -25.99 12.52
C SER A 46 2.39 -25.57 11.78
N SER A 47 2.39 -24.37 11.22
CA SER A 47 1.46 -24.00 10.16
C SER A 47 2.27 -23.74 8.91
N SER A 48 2.29 -24.74 8.04
CA SER A 48 2.61 -24.60 6.64
C SER A 48 1.66 -23.58 6.00
N SER A 49 2.20 -22.55 5.35
CA SER A 49 2.23 -22.50 3.87
C SER A 49 2.36 -21.07 3.33
N PHE A 50 3.14 -20.99 2.24
CA PHE A 50 3.32 -19.93 1.25
C PHE A 50 4.31 -18.81 1.58
N GLU A 51 5.58 -19.09 1.22
CA GLU A 51 6.54 -18.06 0.85
C GLU A 51 6.02 -17.27 -0.36
N THR A 52 5.67 -16.01 -0.15
CA THR A 52 5.89 -14.96 -1.15
C THR A 52 6.99 -14.06 -0.61
N SER A 53 8.22 -14.30 -1.06
CA SER A 53 9.39 -13.49 -0.74
C SER A 53 9.22 -12.07 -1.29
N TYR A 54 8.75 -11.14 -0.46
CA TYR A 54 9.18 -9.72 -0.43
C TYR A 54 8.97 -9.19 0.98
N ASP A 55 10.00 -8.54 1.52
CA ASP A 55 10.16 -8.12 2.92
C ASP A 55 9.28 -6.89 3.26
N PHE A 56 7.97 -7.03 3.09
CA PHE A 56 7.02 -6.07 3.63
C PHE A 56 7.02 -6.21 5.15
N SER A 57 7.88 -5.44 5.80
CA SER A 57 8.01 -5.45 7.25
C SER A 57 6.82 -4.77 7.92
N GLN A 58 6.56 -5.15 9.17
CA GLN A 58 5.55 -4.48 9.99
C GLN A 58 5.85 -2.98 10.17
N SER A 59 7.13 -2.59 10.13
CA SER A 59 7.53 -1.18 10.22
C SER A 59 7.10 -0.38 9.00
N VAL A 60 7.18 -0.94 7.78
CA VAL A 60 6.69 -0.30 6.56
C VAL A 60 5.16 -0.16 6.59
N GLY A 61 4.45 -1.19 7.04
CA GLY A 61 3.01 -1.12 7.23
C GLY A 61 2.59 -0.03 8.21
N LEU A 62 3.30 0.09 9.34
CA LEU A 62 3.06 1.16 10.31
C LEU A 62 3.35 2.55 9.73
N GLN A 63 4.40 2.71 8.91
CA GLN A 63 4.69 3.97 8.23
C GLN A 63 3.55 4.37 7.29
N ILE A 64 3.07 3.46 6.45
CA ILE A 64 1.91 3.70 5.58
C ILE A 64 0.69 4.10 6.43
N LYS A 65 0.43 3.36 7.51
CA LYS A 65 -0.67 3.66 8.43
C LYS A 65 -0.59 5.06 9.01
N ASN A 66 0.57 5.47 9.49
CA ASN A 66 0.78 6.80 10.06
C ASN A 66 0.59 7.90 9.00
N LEU A 67 1.16 7.72 7.81
CA LEU A 67 1.01 8.67 6.70
C LEU A 67 -0.47 8.85 6.34
N VAL A 68 -1.24 7.76 6.26
CA VAL A 68 -2.68 7.80 5.94
C VAL A 68 -3.51 8.41 7.07
N LEU A 69 -3.26 8.03 8.33
CA LEU A 69 -4.04 8.51 9.48
C LEU A 69 -3.83 10.00 9.75
N THR A 70 -2.63 10.50 9.47
CA THR A 70 -2.25 11.91 9.67
C THR A 70 -2.57 12.80 8.46
N LEU A 71 -3.10 12.24 7.35
CA LEU A 71 -3.43 13.01 6.16
C LEU A 71 -4.35 14.18 6.48
N ASP A 72 -3.86 15.38 6.18
CA ASP A 72 -4.61 16.63 6.23
C ASP A 72 -4.37 17.43 4.94
N LYS A 73 -4.79 18.70 4.92
CA LYS A 73 -4.59 19.58 3.75
C LYS A 73 -3.15 20.10 3.63
N ASN A 74 -2.44 20.25 4.75
CA ASN A 74 -1.12 20.85 4.83
C ASN A 74 -0.03 19.84 4.44
N ASN A 75 -0.20 18.58 4.83
CA ASN A 75 0.77 17.50 4.59
C ASN A 75 0.41 16.63 3.39
N TYR A 76 -0.74 16.85 2.72
CA TYR A 76 -1.25 16.02 1.63
C TYR A 76 -0.18 15.65 0.60
N ARG A 77 0.48 16.65 0.01
CA ARG A 77 1.46 16.43 -1.06
C ARG A 77 2.70 15.68 -0.57
N GLY A 78 3.15 15.96 0.65
CA GLY A 78 4.30 15.29 1.28
C GLY A 78 3.99 13.83 1.55
N ASN A 79 2.90 13.57 2.27
CA ASN A 79 2.48 12.22 2.64
C ASN A 79 2.16 11.36 1.41
N VAL A 80 1.46 11.91 0.40
CA VAL A 80 1.16 11.18 -0.84
C VAL A 80 2.45 10.83 -1.60
N SER A 81 3.40 11.77 -1.72
CA SER A 81 4.67 11.50 -2.39
C SER A 81 5.48 10.42 -1.67
N GLU A 82 5.47 10.40 -0.34
CA GLU A 82 6.16 9.38 0.45
C GLU A 82 5.48 8.01 0.32
N ILE A 83 4.14 7.97 0.39
CA ILE A 83 3.37 6.75 0.12
C ILE A 83 3.74 6.21 -1.26
N GLU A 84 3.70 7.02 -2.31
CA GLU A 84 4.05 6.58 -3.67
C GLU A 84 5.46 6.00 -3.78
N LYS A 85 6.44 6.52 -3.02
CA LYS A 85 7.80 5.95 -2.98
C LYS A 85 7.80 4.56 -2.35
N ILE A 86 7.13 4.40 -1.21
CA ILE A 86 7.01 3.10 -0.52
C ILE A 86 6.30 2.10 -1.43
N LEU A 87 5.21 2.50 -2.09
CA LEU A 87 4.46 1.65 -3.01
C LEU A 87 5.31 1.19 -4.19
N LYS A 88 6.16 2.05 -4.75
CA LYS A 88 7.09 1.69 -5.83
C LYS A 88 8.19 0.74 -5.36
N GLN A 89 8.63 0.84 -4.11
CA GLN A 89 9.71 0.03 -3.57
C GLN A 89 9.26 -1.37 -3.14
N TYR A 90 8.10 -1.48 -2.49
CA TYR A 90 7.59 -2.74 -1.93
C TYR A 90 6.47 -3.38 -2.75
N GLY A 91 6.03 -2.70 -3.81
CA GLY A 91 5.12 -3.24 -4.82
C GLY A 91 3.74 -3.61 -4.28
N PHE A 92 3.28 -4.79 -4.67
CA PHE A 92 1.90 -5.24 -4.48
C PHE A 92 1.47 -5.30 -3.00
N GLU A 93 2.33 -5.82 -2.11
CA GLU A 93 2.01 -5.99 -0.70
C GLU A 93 1.77 -4.65 0.00
N ALA A 94 2.63 -3.66 -0.27
CA ALA A 94 2.45 -2.31 0.24
C ALA A 94 1.20 -1.65 -0.33
N TYR A 95 0.91 -1.86 -1.62
CA TYR A 95 -0.29 -1.31 -2.27
C TYR A 95 -1.57 -1.87 -1.65
N ARG A 96 -1.61 -3.18 -1.41
CA ARG A 96 -2.73 -3.82 -0.69
C ARG A 96 -2.90 -3.20 0.69
N HIS A 97 -1.83 -3.12 1.48
CA HIS A 97 -1.90 -2.62 2.86
C HIS A 97 -2.33 -1.14 2.90
N PHE A 98 -1.82 -0.32 1.99
CA PHE A 98 -2.21 1.07 1.82
C PHE A 98 -3.72 1.21 1.55
N LEU A 99 -4.25 0.50 0.56
CA LEU A 99 -5.68 0.57 0.25
C LEU A 99 -6.56 0.08 1.40
N THR A 100 -6.16 -1.01 2.04
CA THR A 100 -6.87 -1.57 3.20
C THR A 100 -6.94 -0.55 4.34
N THR A 101 -5.80 0.07 4.65
CA THR A 101 -5.70 1.12 5.66
C THR A 101 -6.57 2.31 5.28
N LEU A 102 -6.51 2.76 4.03
CA LEU A 102 -7.27 3.91 3.57
C LEU A 102 -8.78 3.68 3.69
N LEU A 103 -9.26 2.50 3.29
CA LEU A 103 -10.65 2.08 3.45
C LEU A 103 -11.09 2.04 4.92
N SER A 104 -10.30 1.40 5.79
CA SER A 104 -10.62 1.32 7.23
C SER A 104 -10.58 2.68 7.93
N SER A 105 -9.85 3.64 7.37
CA SER A 105 -9.64 4.96 7.99
C SER A 105 -10.74 5.98 7.68
N ILE A 106 -11.70 5.63 6.83
CA ILE A 106 -12.80 6.49 6.37
C ILE A 106 -14.13 5.91 6.84
N ASN A 107 -14.92 6.72 7.53
CA ASN A 107 -16.29 6.37 7.86
C ASN A 107 -17.24 6.76 6.72
N PHE A 108 -17.54 5.82 5.82
CA PHE A 108 -18.42 6.04 4.66
C PHE A 108 -19.88 6.39 5.02
N TYR A 109 -20.32 6.14 6.26
CA TYR A 109 -21.68 6.48 6.71
C TYR A 109 -21.76 7.89 7.31
N ASN A 110 -20.64 8.44 7.76
CA ASN A 110 -20.55 9.77 8.36
C ASN A 110 -19.21 10.41 8.00
N ILE A 111 -19.15 10.98 6.79
CA ILE A 111 -17.95 11.63 6.27
C ILE A 111 -17.74 12.98 6.97
N THR A 112 -16.59 13.13 7.61
CA THR A 112 -16.19 14.36 8.30
C THR A 112 -15.20 15.19 7.48
N GLN A 113 -14.90 16.41 7.95
CA GLN A 113 -13.87 17.25 7.30
C GLN A 113 -12.48 16.60 7.29
N LYS A 114 -12.17 15.77 8.28
CA LYS A 114 -10.87 15.06 8.38
C LYS A 114 -10.74 13.95 7.33
N ASP A 115 -11.87 13.44 6.83
CA ASP A 115 -11.90 12.37 5.85
C ASP A 115 -11.74 12.87 4.42
N LYS A 116 -11.90 14.18 4.18
CA LYS A 116 -11.85 14.76 2.82
C LYS A 116 -10.54 14.49 2.09
N SER A 117 -9.41 14.68 2.76
CA SER A 117 -8.09 14.40 2.17
C SER A 117 -7.93 12.91 1.83
N LYS A 118 -8.35 12.03 2.74
CA LYS A 118 -8.29 10.57 2.54
C LYS A 118 -9.23 10.12 1.42
N LEU A 119 -10.43 10.69 1.35
CA LEU A 119 -11.42 10.39 0.32
C LEU A 119 -10.97 10.84 -1.06
N GLN A 120 -10.35 12.02 -1.14
CA GLN A 120 -9.73 12.51 -2.38
C GLN A 120 -8.64 11.54 -2.85
N LEU A 121 -7.75 11.12 -1.96
CA LEU A 121 -6.70 10.15 -2.28
C LEU A 121 -7.30 8.81 -2.72
N LEU A 122 -8.31 8.32 -2.01
CA LEU A 122 -8.98 7.06 -2.34
C LEU A 122 -9.64 7.12 -3.72
N SER A 123 -10.30 8.23 -4.07
CA SER A 123 -10.90 8.42 -5.39
C SER A 123 -9.85 8.39 -6.50
N GLN A 124 -8.72 9.07 -6.30
CA GLN A 124 -7.61 9.09 -7.26
C GLN A 124 -7.02 7.69 -7.46
N GLU A 125 -6.76 6.99 -6.36
CA GLU A 125 -6.17 5.65 -6.40
C GLU A 125 -7.13 4.61 -6.98
N PHE A 126 -8.41 4.70 -6.65
CA PHE A 126 -9.43 3.82 -7.23
C PHE A 126 -9.53 3.99 -8.75
N ALA A 127 -9.48 5.24 -9.25
CA ALA A 127 -9.47 5.50 -10.68
C ALA A 127 -8.23 4.90 -11.36
N LYS A 128 -7.03 5.05 -10.78
CA LYS A 128 -5.80 4.41 -11.29
C LYS A 128 -5.93 2.88 -11.28
N LEU A 129 -6.44 2.31 -10.19
CA LEU A 129 -6.55 0.87 -10.00
C LEU A 129 -7.43 0.20 -11.05
N THR A 130 -8.50 0.87 -11.50
CA THR A 130 -9.43 0.32 -12.53
C THR A 130 -8.77 0.02 -13.87
N THR A 131 -7.59 0.59 -14.13
CA THR A 131 -6.81 0.34 -15.35
C THR A 131 -5.81 -0.81 -15.21
N GLN A 132 -5.62 -1.33 -14.00
CA GLN A 132 -4.64 -2.37 -13.73
C GLN A 132 -5.24 -3.78 -13.86
N THR A 133 -4.47 -4.72 -14.39
CA THR A 133 -4.90 -6.11 -14.63
C THR A 133 -5.16 -6.90 -13.35
N ASN A 134 -4.61 -6.44 -12.22
CA ASN A 134 -4.76 -7.01 -10.89
C ASN A 134 -5.85 -6.32 -10.04
N PHE A 135 -6.68 -5.45 -10.65
CA PHE A 135 -7.79 -4.74 -10.00
C PHE A 135 -8.62 -5.64 -9.08
N THR A 136 -9.15 -6.75 -9.61
CA THR A 136 -10.03 -7.65 -8.85
C THR A 136 -9.35 -8.19 -7.60
N SER A 137 -8.13 -8.73 -7.73
CA SER A 137 -7.40 -9.32 -6.61
C SER A 137 -7.14 -8.31 -5.49
N ILE A 138 -6.79 -7.08 -5.85
CA ILE A 138 -6.51 -6.00 -4.88
C ILE A 138 -7.79 -5.57 -4.18
N ILE A 139 -8.86 -5.28 -4.94
CA ILE A 139 -10.13 -4.81 -4.38
C ILE A 139 -10.73 -5.85 -3.46
N LEU A 140 -10.80 -7.11 -3.87
CA LEU A 140 -11.37 -8.17 -3.05
C LEU A 140 -10.64 -8.33 -1.72
N ARG A 141 -9.30 -8.28 -1.77
CA ARG A 141 -8.51 -8.42 -0.56
C ARG A 141 -8.65 -7.20 0.35
N ALA A 142 -8.53 -6.00 -0.20
CA ALA A 142 -8.66 -4.76 0.55
C ALA A 142 -10.05 -4.59 1.17
N PHE A 143 -11.12 -5.02 0.49
CA PHE A 143 -12.48 -4.96 1.01
C PHE A 143 -12.71 -6.02 2.09
N SER A 144 -12.14 -7.21 1.94
CA SER A 144 -12.25 -8.27 2.96
C SER A 144 -11.56 -7.91 4.27
N GLU A 145 -10.47 -7.14 4.22
CA GLU A 145 -9.67 -6.76 5.40
C GLU A 145 -10.03 -5.38 5.95
N GLY A 146 -10.42 -4.44 5.08
CA GLY A 146 -10.57 -3.02 5.42
C GLY A 146 -11.99 -2.58 5.75
N VAL A 147 -13.01 -3.42 5.54
CA VAL A 147 -14.42 -3.08 5.80
C VAL A 147 -14.90 -3.83 7.04
N GLU A 148 -14.94 -3.13 8.18
CA GLU A 148 -15.19 -3.73 9.52
C GLU A 148 -16.51 -4.51 9.64
N ASN A 149 -17.56 -4.08 8.91
CA ASN A 149 -18.90 -4.68 8.98
C ASN A 149 -19.19 -5.69 7.86
N GLY A 150 -18.14 -6.10 7.14
CA GLY A 150 -18.24 -6.94 5.96
C GLY A 150 -18.82 -6.20 4.75
N LEU A 151 -18.77 -6.87 3.61
CA LEU A 151 -19.17 -6.30 2.33
C LEU A 151 -20.68 -6.42 2.10
N LYS A 152 -21.44 -5.45 2.62
CA LYS A 152 -22.90 -5.37 2.42
C LYS A 152 -23.26 -4.53 1.20
N VAL A 153 -24.45 -4.76 0.63
CA VAL A 153 -24.95 -4.02 -0.54
C VAL A 153 -25.05 -2.51 -0.24
N GLU A 154 -25.45 -2.17 0.98
CA GLU A 154 -25.56 -0.79 1.43
C GLU A 154 -24.18 -0.12 1.45
N PHE A 155 -23.13 -0.83 1.91
CA PHE A 155 -21.76 -0.30 1.87
C PHE A 155 -21.31 -0.05 0.43
N ILE A 156 -21.55 -0.98 -0.50
CA ILE A 156 -21.16 -0.82 -1.91
C ILE A 156 -21.86 0.39 -2.53
N SER A 157 -23.14 0.59 -2.22
CA SER A 157 -23.90 1.76 -2.67
C SER A 157 -23.34 3.06 -2.09
N GLN A 158 -23.01 3.09 -0.79
CA GLN A 158 -22.43 4.27 -0.14
C GLN A 158 -21.02 4.56 -0.67
N PHE A 159 -20.20 3.54 -0.85
CA PHE A 159 -18.86 3.64 -1.42
C PHE A 159 -18.91 4.25 -2.82
N SER A 160 -19.78 3.71 -3.69
CA SER A 160 -19.92 4.16 -5.08
C SER A 160 -20.40 5.61 -5.16
N ARG A 161 -21.35 5.99 -4.30
CA ARG A 161 -21.86 7.36 -4.20
C ARG A 161 -20.81 8.32 -3.65
N THR A 162 -20.14 7.95 -2.56
CA THR A 162 -19.18 8.81 -1.87
C THR A 162 -17.96 9.11 -2.74
N LEU A 163 -17.51 8.14 -3.54
CA LEU A 163 -16.42 8.34 -4.50
C LEU A 163 -16.88 8.92 -5.84
N ASN A 164 -18.18 9.15 -6.04
CA ASN A 164 -18.77 9.56 -7.33
C ASN A 164 -18.27 8.69 -8.50
N LEU A 165 -18.31 7.36 -8.32
CA LEU A 165 -17.77 6.44 -9.32
C LEU A 165 -18.56 6.55 -10.63
N PRO A 166 -17.90 6.72 -11.79
CA PRO A 166 -18.57 6.63 -13.08
C PRO A 166 -19.10 5.21 -13.32
N LEU A 167 -20.09 5.08 -14.20
CA LEU A 167 -20.75 3.80 -14.46
C LEU A 167 -19.77 2.68 -14.82
N SER A 168 -18.73 2.96 -15.61
CA SER A 168 -17.70 1.99 -15.96
C SER A 168 -16.97 1.42 -14.74
N GLN A 169 -16.64 2.26 -13.77
CA GLN A 169 -15.98 1.84 -12.52
C GLN A 169 -16.93 1.09 -11.60
N GLN A 170 -18.21 1.46 -11.56
CA GLN A 170 -19.23 0.71 -10.81
C GLN A 170 -19.43 -0.70 -11.38
N VAL A 171 -19.46 -0.83 -12.71
CA VAL A 171 -19.56 -2.13 -13.38
C VAL A 171 -18.33 -3.01 -13.10
N LEU A 172 -17.12 -2.45 -13.20
CA LEU A 172 -15.89 -3.17 -12.86
C LEU A 172 -15.88 -3.64 -11.41
N LEU A 173 -16.28 -2.76 -10.47
CA LEU A 173 -16.42 -3.11 -9.06
C LEU A 173 -17.43 -4.26 -8.90
N GLY A 174 -18.61 -4.17 -9.53
CA GLY A 174 -19.63 -5.22 -9.49
C GLY A 174 -19.13 -6.57 -10.00
N ILE A 175 -18.38 -6.58 -11.12
CA ILE A 175 -17.78 -7.80 -11.67
C ILE A 175 -16.75 -8.39 -10.70
N ALA A 176 -15.83 -7.58 -10.19
CA ALA A 176 -14.82 -8.03 -9.23
C ALA A 176 -15.47 -8.65 -7.99
N LEU A 177 -16.51 -8.01 -7.44
CA LEU A 177 -17.24 -8.52 -6.29
C LEU A 177 -18.01 -9.81 -6.59
N ALA A 178 -18.62 -9.94 -7.78
CA ALA A 178 -19.29 -11.16 -8.19
C ALA A 178 -18.30 -12.34 -8.35
N GLU A 179 -17.09 -12.08 -8.84
CA GLU A 179 -16.02 -13.08 -8.95
C GLU A 179 -15.61 -13.65 -7.59
N SER A 180 -15.68 -12.85 -6.51
CA SER A 180 -15.40 -13.32 -5.14
C SER A 180 -16.38 -14.38 -4.64
N HIS A 181 -17.63 -14.30 -5.10
CA HIS A 181 -18.74 -15.14 -4.66
C HIS A 181 -19.03 -16.31 -5.63
N SER A 182 -18.29 -16.42 -6.74
CA SER A 182 -18.52 -17.47 -7.71
C SER A 182 -17.87 -18.80 -7.30
N PRO A 183 -18.63 -19.88 -7.05
CA PRO A 183 -18.07 -21.20 -6.79
C PRO A 183 -17.26 -21.75 -7.98
N LEU A 184 -17.45 -21.20 -9.19
CA LEU A 184 -16.64 -21.55 -10.37
C LEU A 184 -15.17 -21.10 -10.25
N ILE A 185 -14.89 -19.99 -9.57
CA ILE A 185 -13.51 -19.51 -9.34
C ILE A 185 -12.86 -20.22 -8.15
N GLN A 186 -13.63 -20.56 -7.10
CA GLN A 186 -13.17 -21.50 -6.08
C GLN A 186 -12.81 -22.86 -6.71
N LYS A 187 -13.67 -23.40 -7.57
CA LYS A 187 -13.43 -24.70 -8.24
C LYS A 187 -12.19 -24.68 -9.13
N ARG A 188 -11.90 -23.58 -9.84
CA ARG A 188 -10.61 -23.43 -10.56
C ARG A 188 -9.41 -23.33 -9.62
N ARG A 189 -9.52 -22.63 -8.48
CA ARG A 189 -8.43 -22.57 -7.50
C ARG A 189 -8.14 -23.94 -6.86
N PHE A 190 -9.17 -24.76 -6.62
CA PHE A 190 -8.98 -26.13 -6.15
C PHE A 190 -8.39 -27.06 -7.22
N HIS A 191 -8.78 -26.92 -8.49
CA HIS A 191 -8.25 -27.76 -9.57
C HIS A 191 -6.80 -27.40 -9.96
N LEU A 192 -6.38 -26.13 -9.82
CA LEU A 192 -5.00 -25.74 -10.14
C LEU A 192 -3.99 -26.18 -9.07
N SER A 193 -4.44 -26.50 -7.85
CA SER A 193 -3.59 -26.99 -6.76
C SER A 193 -3.30 -28.50 -6.82
N GLN A 194 -3.99 -29.26 -7.68
CA GLN A 194 -3.82 -30.72 -7.80
C GLN A 194 -2.97 -31.16 -9.00
N ASN A 195 -2.60 -30.23 -9.90
CA ASN A 195 -1.84 -30.57 -11.10
C ASN A 195 -0.33 -30.30 -10.98
N GLN A 196 0.19 -29.91 -9.81
CA GLN A 196 1.64 -29.75 -9.58
C GLN A 196 2.27 -30.85 -8.70
N THR A 197 1.48 -31.77 -8.14
CA THR A 197 2.00 -32.82 -7.22
C THR A 197 2.10 -34.21 -7.85
N THR A 198 1.75 -34.40 -9.12
CA THR A 198 1.74 -35.73 -9.78
C THR A 198 2.73 -35.83 -10.94
N GLY A 199 3.87 -35.14 -10.84
CA GLY A 199 4.95 -35.19 -11.82
C GLY A 199 6.16 -36.07 -11.48
N ASN A 200 6.26 -36.62 -10.25
CA ASN A 200 7.47 -37.32 -9.79
C ASN A 200 7.18 -38.70 -9.16
N ALA A 201 6.41 -39.54 -9.84
CA ALA A 201 6.28 -40.96 -9.48
C ALA A 201 6.34 -41.85 -10.72
N GLN A 202 7.39 -41.69 -11.53
CA GLN A 202 7.87 -42.76 -12.41
C GLN A 202 9.40 -42.71 -12.45
N ARG A 203 10.02 -43.45 -11.53
CA ARG A 203 11.17 -44.33 -11.80
C ARG A 203 11.45 -45.21 -10.59
#